data_AF-A0A7M5WR28-F1
#
_entry.id   AF-A0A7M5WR28-F1
#
_cell.length_a   1.000
_cell.length_b   1.000
_cell.length_c   1.000
_cell.angle_alpha   90.00
_cell.angle_beta   90.00
_cell.angle_gamma   90.00
#
_symmetry.space_group_name_H-M   'P 1'
#
loop_
_entity.id
_entity.type
_entity.pdbx_description
1 polymer ?
#
loop_
_entity_poly.entity_id
_entity_poly.type
_entity_poly.pdbx_seq_one_letter_code
_entity_poly.pdbx_strand_id
1 'polypeptide(L)'
;RITEVEAGDRLKVGWVSNNHGGGFARIALVPWNERKNAQSYKNNVMKFACYGHDERPGKYRNGDCLHPCNARKGCEYQSDPSDVERFDTTIGIPTNLRDGFYSLQVSMVVGNGGVYNSCAKLRVSGGNQSFRCRSTKAPVTYRCVEAHSQSDLSTLRQGTKRGNFCYGLDGKVGTVDDYMTDVPINVDCDPRASCDQSVDKGSCNRQFPSMKSIVDAGSNPRQPFCPAYRVLPQI
;
A
#
# COMPACT_ATOMS: atom_id res chain seq x y z
N ARG A 1 -7.81 13.27 -3.64
CA ARG A 1 -7.36 13.64 -2.27
C ARG A 1 -5.83 13.72 -2.27
N ILE A 2 -5.25 14.62 -1.47
CA ILE A 2 -3.79 14.69 -1.26
C ILE A 2 -3.53 14.20 0.17
N THR A 3 -2.51 13.37 0.34
CA THR A 3 -2.02 12.94 1.65
C THR A 3 -0.71 13.66 1.93
N GLU A 4 -0.64 14.42 3.02
CA GLU A 4 0.58 15.09 3.46
C GLU A 4 1.43 14.15 4.32
N VAL A 5 2.73 14.09 4.07
CA VAL A 5 3.67 13.20 4.78
C VAL A 5 5.02 13.89 4.96
N GLU A 6 5.71 13.59 6.04
CA GLU A 6 7.11 13.96 6.22
C GLU A 6 8.04 12.83 5.74
N ALA A 7 9.22 13.19 5.26
CA ALA A 7 10.26 12.22 4.98
C ALA A 7 10.66 11.52 6.29
N GLY A 8 10.69 10.19 6.29
CA GLY A 8 10.85 9.37 7.50
C GLY A 8 9.54 8.93 8.17
N ASP A 9 8.39 9.51 7.81
CA ASP A 9 7.10 9.03 8.31
C ASP A 9 6.86 7.58 7.89
N ARG A 10 6.12 6.85 8.72
CA ARG A 10 5.55 5.56 8.35
C ARG A 10 4.13 5.73 7.83
N LEU A 11 3.87 5.16 6.66
CA LEU A 11 2.56 5.21 6.00
C LEU A 11 1.99 3.80 5.83
N LYS A 12 0.74 3.61 6.23
CA LYS A 12 -0.07 2.45 5.88
C LYS A 12 -0.62 2.62 4.46
N VAL A 13 -0.37 1.66 3.60
CA VAL A 13 -0.81 1.63 2.22
C VAL A 13 -1.71 0.43 2.06
N GLY A 14 -2.95 0.62 1.65
CA GLY A 14 -3.81 -0.51 1.35
C GLY A 14 -4.73 -0.28 0.17
N TRP A 15 -5.42 -1.34 -0.18
CA TRP A 15 -6.12 -1.49 -1.44
C TRP A 15 -7.41 -2.27 -1.22
N VAL A 16 -8.40 -1.99 -2.07
CA VAL A 16 -9.66 -2.72 -2.04
C VAL A 16 -9.47 -4.16 -2.53
N SER A 17 -10.22 -5.07 -1.92
CA SER A 17 -10.23 -6.48 -2.33
C SER A 17 -10.87 -6.71 -3.70
N ASN A 18 -11.91 -5.94 -4.05
CA ASN A 18 -12.73 -6.18 -5.24
C ASN A 18 -13.16 -7.65 -5.41
N ASN A 19 -13.34 -8.37 -4.30
CA ASN A 19 -13.65 -9.80 -4.28
C ASN A 19 -12.57 -10.71 -4.89
N HIS A 20 -11.36 -10.19 -5.11
CA HIS A 20 -10.19 -11.00 -5.43
C HIS A 20 -9.41 -11.28 -4.15
N GLY A 21 -8.85 -12.49 -4.09
CA GLY A 21 -8.03 -12.94 -2.98
C GLY A 21 -6.72 -13.53 -3.49
N GLY A 22 -5.66 -13.38 -2.70
CA GLY A 22 -4.32 -13.85 -3.06
C GLY A 22 -3.64 -13.04 -4.17
N GLY A 23 -2.30 -13.12 -4.20
CA GLY A 23 -1.48 -12.49 -5.22
C GLY A 23 -0.40 -11.56 -4.67
N PHE A 24 0.05 -10.64 -5.52
CA PHE A 24 1.19 -9.77 -5.23
C PHE A 24 0.85 -8.32 -5.56
N ALA A 25 1.38 -7.41 -4.75
CA ALA A 25 1.33 -5.97 -4.98
C ALA A 25 2.76 -5.43 -5.11
N ARG A 26 2.98 -4.53 -6.05
CA ARG A 26 4.20 -3.72 -6.20
C ARG A 26 3.89 -2.29 -5.83
N ILE A 27 4.65 -1.75 -4.90
CA ILE A 27 4.55 -0.36 -4.45
C ILE A 27 5.73 0.42 -5.02
N ALA A 28 5.43 1.50 -5.73
CA ALA A 28 6.43 2.36 -6.35
C ALA A 28 6.10 3.84 -6.11
N LEU A 29 7.12 4.68 -6.01
CA LEU A 29 6.97 6.10 -5.73
C LEU A 29 7.76 6.90 -6.74
N VAL A 30 7.12 7.86 -7.39
CA VAL A 30 7.77 8.73 -8.39
C VAL A 30 7.39 10.19 -8.16
N PRO A 31 8.25 11.14 -8.56
CA PRO A 31 7.88 12.55 -8.64
C PRO A 31 6.60 12.77 -9.47
N TRP A 32 5.76 13.72 -9.09
CA TRP A 32 4.44 13.92 -9.72
C TRP A 32 4.49 14.25 -11.22
N ASN A 33 5.56 14.88 -11.69
CA ASN A 33 5.81 15.13 -13.12
C ASN A 33 6.04 13.83 -13.91
N GLU A 34 6.46 12.74 -13.24
CA GLU A 34 6.67 11.42 -13.84
C GLU A 34 5.47 10.48 -13.69
N ARG A 35 4.36 10.92 -13.10
CA ARG A 35 3.21 10.06 -12.75
C ARG A 35 2.58 9.29 -13.92
N LYS A 36 2.84 9.71 -15.17
CA LYS A 36 2.35 9.07 -16.40
C LYS A 36 3.40 8.17 -17.06
N ASN A 37 4.62 8.09 -16.54
CA ASN A 37 5.71 7.30 -17.07
C ASN A 37 5.75 5.93 -16.38
N ALA A 38 5.30 4.88 -17.09
CA ALA A 38 5.30 3.51 -16.57
C ALA A 38 6.72 3.01 -16.20
N GLN A 39 7.75 3.41 -16.95
CA GLN A 39 9.12 3.01 -16.69
C GLN A 39 9.67 3.66 -15.42
N SER A 40 9.27 4.90 -15.11
CA SER A 40 9.64 5.56 -13.86
C SER A 40 9.18 4.75 -12.65
N TYR A 41 7.95 4.22 -12.67
CA TYR A 41 7.48 3.35 -11.58
C TYR A 41 8.24 2.02 -11.51
N LYS A 42 8.57 1.42 -12.66
CA LYS A 42 9.42 0.21 -12.69
C LYS A 42 10.81 0.47 -12.09
N ASN A 43 11.36 1.66 -12.28
CA ASN A 43 12.69 2.02 -11.80
C ASN A 43 12.73 2.49 -10.33
N ASN A 44 11.57 2.78 -9.73
CA ASN A 44 11.46 3.35 -8.38
C ASN A 44 10.55 2.49 -7.48
N VAL A 45 10.76 1.19 -7.49
CA VAL A 45 10.04 0.27 -6.59
C VAL A 45 10.54 0.44 -5.16
N MET A 46 9.61 0.62 -4.24
CA MET A 46 9.86 0.68 -2.81
C MET A 46 9.81 -0.71 -2.18
N LYS A 47 8.75 -1.46 -2.49
CA LYS A 47 8.38 -2.71 -1.80
C LYS A 47 7.50 -3.59 -2.70
N PHE A 48 7.64 -4.90 -2.57
CA PHE A 48 6.57 -5.84 -2.94
C PHE A 48 5.81 -6.26 -1.68
N ALA A 49 4.52 -6.52 -1.78
CA ALA A 49 3.71 -7.02 -0.66
C ALA A 49 2.82 -8.16 -1.15
N CYS A 50 2.32 -8.97 -0.22
CA CYS A 50 1.30 -9.96 -0.57
C CYS A 50 -0.05 -9.27 -0.66
N TYR A 51 -0.88 -9.72 -1.60
CA TYR A 51 -2.23 -9.23 -1.76
C TYR A 51 -3.21 -10.23 -1.14
N GLY A 52 -3.97 -9.77 -0.18
CA GLY A 52 -5.29 -10.32 0.08
C GLY A 52 -5.29 -11.68 0.76
N HIS A 53 -4.61 -11.76 1.91
CA HIS A 53 -4.66 -12.89 2.83
C HIS A 53 -6.01 -12.98 3.54
N ASP A 54 -6.50 -14.20 3.55
CA ASP A 54 -7.65 -14.75 4.24
C ASP A 54 -7.10 -16.09 4.72
N GLU A 55 -7.44 -16.56 5.91
CA GLU A 55 -6.86 -17.78 6.50
C GLU A 55 -7.77 -18.99 6.37
N ARG A 56 -9.01 -18.80 5.89
CA ARG A 56 -10.02 -19.86 5.77
C ARG A 56 -9.62 -20.95 4.76
N PRO A 57 -9.89 -22.24 5.01
CA PRO A 57 -9.64 -23.31 4.03
C PRO A 57 -10.44 -23.11 2.73
N GLY A 58 -9.82 -23.37 1.55
CA GLY A 58 -10.52 -23.36 0.25
C GLY A 58 -10.93 -22.00 -0.32
N LYS A 59 -10.63 -20.90 0.38
CA LYS A 59 -11.09 -19.53 0.05
C LYS A 59 -10.60 -18.91 -1.27
N TYR A 60 -9.58 -19.50 -1.90
CA TYR A 60 -9.06 -19.06 -3.21
C TYR A 60 -9.16 -20.13 -4.30
N ARG A 61 -10.00 -21.16 -4.09
CA ARG A 61 -10.13 -22.28 -5.04
C ARG A 61 -10.45 -21.81 -6.47
N ASN A 62 -11.06 -20.64 -6.62
CA ASN A 62 -11.45 -20.05 -7.90
C ASN A 62 -10.79 -18.69 -8.21
N GLY A 63 -9.75 -18.26 -7.47
CA GLY A 63 -9.12 -16.94 -7.63
C GLY A 63 -9.90 -15.74 -7.06
N ASP A 64 -11.21 -15.90 -6.90
CA ASP A 64 -12.09 -14.92 -6.24
C ASP A 64 -12.41 -15.36 -4.80
N CYS A 65 -12.44 -14.40 -3.88
CA CYS A 65 -13.04 -14.62 -2.57
C CYS A 65 -14.55 -14.84 -2.74
N LEU A 66 -15.15 -15.67 -1.89
CA LEU A 66 -16.59 -15.63 -1.65
C LEU A 66 -16.79 -14.89 -0.32
N HIS A 67 -17.48 -13.74 -0.35
CA HIS A 67 -17.75 -12.87 0.80
C HIS A 67 -16.54 -12.05 1.30
N PRO A 68 -16.75 -10.96 2.10
CA PRO A 68 -15.74 -9.91 2.19
C PRO A 68 -14.49 -10.57 2.70
N CYS A 69 -13.41 -10.52 1.90
CA CYS A 69 -12.18 -11.12 2.35
C CYS A 69 -11.90 -10.45 3.68
N ASN A 70 -11.98 -11.22 4.77
CA ASN A 70 -11.65 -10.76 6.10
C ASN A 70 -10.13 -10.57 6.12
N ALA A 71 -9.60 -9.56 5.39
CA ALA A 71 -8.43 -8.88 5.89
C ALA A 71 -8.75 -8.61 7.35
N ARG A 72 -7.82 -8.96 8.23
CA ARG A 72 -7.96 -8.89 9.68
C ARG A 72 -8.87 -7.73 10.12
N LYS A 73 -9.73 -7.99 11.10
CA LYS A 73 -10.62 -6.94 11.64
C LYS A 73 -9.76 -5.74 12.04
N GLY A 74 -10.21 -4.55 11.65
CA GLY A 74 -9.67 -3.29 12.14
C GLY A 74 -8.48 -2.72 11.35
N CYS A 75 -8.30 -1.42 11.50
CA CYS A 75 -7.15 -0.66 11.04
C CYS A 75 -5.93 -0.93 11.93
N GLU A 76 -5.73 -2.18 12.34
CA GLU A 76 -4.76 -2.51 13.37
C GLU A 76 -3.35 -2.19 12.90
N TYR A 77 -2.61 -1.60 13.84
CA TYR A 77 -1.21 -1.36 13.73
C TYR A 77 -0.46 -2.67 13.39
N GLN A 78 0.28 -2.68 12.29
CA GLN A 78 1.13 -3.82 11.94
C GLN A 78 2.45 -3.73 12.72
N SER A 79 2.54 -4.45 13.84
CA SER A 79 3.77 -4.54 14.63
C SER A 79 4.73 -5.64 14.17
N ASP A 80 4.22 -6.62 13.42
CA ASP A 80 5.01 -7.76 12.93
C ASP A 80 5.63 -7.43 11.56
N PRO A 81 6.98 -7.38 11.44
CA PRO A 81 7.66 -7.12 10.17
C PRO A 81 7.53 -8.24 9.13
N SER A 82 7.21 -9.46 9.56
CA SER A 82 7.02 -10.59 8.66
C SER A 82 5.59 -10.68 8.12
N ASP A 83 4.64 -9.96 8.74
CA ASP A 83 3.23 -9.94 8.38
C ASP A 83 2.96 -9.05 7.16
N VAL A 84 3.35 -9.51 5.98
CA VAL A 84 3.07 -8.82 4.71
C VAL A 84 1.77 -9.27 4.05
N GLU A 85 0.99 -10.07 4.77
CA GLU A 85 -0.15 -10.83 4.28
C GLU A 85 -1.45 -10.15 4.68
N ARG A 86 -1.80 -9.04 3.99
CA ARG A 86 -3.04 -8.28 4.23
C ARG A 86 -3.55 -7.61 2.95
N PHE A 87 -4.69 -6.92 3.04
CA PHE A 87 -5.12 -5.94 2.03
C PHE A 87 -4.50 -4.55 2.26
N ASP A 88 -3.43 -4.53 3.05
CA ASP A 88 -2.61 -3.38 3.35
C ASP A 88 -1.17 -3.82 3.64
N THR A 89 -0.28 -2.86 3.71
CA THR A 89 1.07 -3.00 4.23
C THR A 89 1.51 -1.64 4.75
N THR A 90 2.71 -1.54 5.29
CA THR A 90 3.34 -0.26 5.62
C THR A 90 4.60 -0.03 4.82
N ILE A 91 4.93 1.24 4.62
CA ILE A 91 6.18 1.73 4.03
C ILE A 91 6.72 2.90 4.86
N GLY A 92 8.04 3.03 4.94
CA GLY A 92 8.69 4.29 5.31
C GLY A 92 8.72 5.25 4.12
N ILE A 93 8.49 6.54 4.35
CA ILE A 93 8.71 7.58 3.35
C ILE A 93 10.21 7.88 3.27
N PRO A 94 10.87 7.80 2.10
CA PRO A 94 12.31 7.93 2.04
C PRO A 94 12.81 9.31 2.53
N THR A 95 13.87 9.28 3.35
CA THR A 95 14.47 10.46 4.01
C THR A 95 15.22 11.37 3.04
N ASN A 96 15.56 10.89 1.85
CA ASN A 96 16.30 11.64 0.83
C ASN A 96 15.44 12.29 -0.25
N LEU A 97 14.11 12.25 -0.11
CA LEU A 97 13.22 12.88 -1.09
C LEU A 97 13.36 14.41 -1.08
N ARG A 98 13.02 15.02 -2.21
CA ARG A 98 12.84 16.47 -2.30
C ARG A 98 11.43 16.80 -1.87
N ASP A 99 11.25 17.93 -1.20
CA ASP A 99 9.92 18.46 -0.92
C ASP A 99 9.11 18.67 -2.21
N GLY A 100 7.87 18.20 -2.23
CA GLY A 100 7.01 18.32 -3.40
C GLY A 100 5.94 17.24 -3.50
N PHE A 101 5.31 17.18 -4.67
CA PHE A 101 4.27 16.19 -4.95
C PHE A 101 4.84 14.90 -5.54
N TYR A 102 4.34 13.78 -5.06
CA TYR A 102 4.69 12.45 -5.53
C TYR A 102 3.45 11.63 -5.87
N SER A 103 3.63 10.63 -6.72
CA SER A 103 2.63 9.63 -7.03
C SER A 103 3.08 8.29 -6.46
N LEU A 104 2.31 7.78 -5.50
CA LEU A 104 2.48 6.45 -4.93
C LEU A 104 1.58 5.48 -5.70
N GLN A 105 2.17 4.55 -6.42
CA GLN A 105 1.45 3.54 -7.20
C GLN A 105 1.46 2.20 -6.48
N VAL A 106 0.30 1.55 -6.49
CA VAL A 106 0.13 0.13 -6.21
C VAL A 106 -0.25 -0.57 -7.52
N SER A 107 0.54 -1.56 -7.93
CA SER A 107 0.28 -2.42 -9.10
C SER A 107 0.11 -3.86 -8.62
N MET A 108 -1.02 -4.50 -8.90
CA MET A 108 -1.43 -5.75 -8.28
C MET A 108 -1.72 -6.80 -9.35
N VAL A 109 -1.19 -8.01 -9.16
CA VAL A 109 -1.69 -9.22 -9.82
C VAL A 109 -2.56 -9.95 -8.81
N VAL A 110 -3.81 -10.20 -9.20
CA VAL A 110 -4.82 -10.84 -8.36
C VAL A 110 -5.53 -11.90 -9.18
N GLY A 111 -6.01 -12.95 -8.51
CA GLY A 111 -7.00 -13.90 -9.04
C GLY A 111 -6.97 -14.02 -10.56
N ASN A 112 -7.92 -13.46 -11.28
CA ASN A 112 -8.22 -13.84 -12.67
C ASN A 112 -7.22 -13.36 -13.77
N GLY A 113 -5.98 -13.00 -13.41
CA GLY A 113 -4.88 -12.77 -14.34
C GLY A 113 -4.65 -11.33 -14.81
N GLY A 114 -5.40 -10.37 -14.25
CA GLY A 114 -5.30 -8.94 -14.59
C GLY A 114 -4.27 -8.20 -13.72
N VAL A 115 -3.59 -7.21 -14.32
CA VAL A 115 -2.80 -6.22 -13.56
C VAL A 115 -3.67 -5.00 -13.26
N TYR A 116 -3.92 -4.75 -11.98
CA TYR A 116 -4.68 -3.61 -11.50
C TYR A 116 -3.73 -2.53 -10.99
N ASN A 117 -3.98 -1.27 -11.36
CA ASN A 117 -3.15 -0.15 -10.93
C ASN A 117 -4.00 0.88 -10.20
N SER A 118 -3.49 1.38 -9.08
CA SER A 118 -4.03 2.52 -8.36
C SER A 118 -2.91 3.47 -7.98
N CYS A 119 -3.20 4.77 -7.94
CA CYS A 119 -2.24 5.82 -7.61
C CYS A 119 -2.82 6.78 -6.57
N ALA A 120 -2.04 7.11 -5.54
CA ALA A 120 -2.33 8.15 -4.57
C ALA A 120 -1.38 9.34 -4.76
N LYS A 121 -1.89 10.56 -4.56
CA LYS A 121 -1.08 11.79 -4.60
C LYS A 121 -0.60 12.13 -3.20
N LEU A 122 0.72 12.14 -3.01
CA LEU A 122 1.37 12.53 -1.76
C LEU A 122 1.96 13.94 -1.89
N ARG A 123 2.00 14.69 -0.79
CA ARG A 123 2.81 15.89 -0.62
C ARG A 123 3.86 15.58 0.45
N VAL A 124 5.13 15.49 0.04
CA VAL A 124 6.26 15.15 0.91
C VAL A 124 6.97 16.43 1.34
N SER A 125 7.37 16.50 2.61
CA SER A 125 8.22 17.57 3.16
C SER A 125 9.34 17.05 4.06
N GLY A 126 10.36 17.86 4.32
CA GLY A 126 11.39 17.58 5.33
C GLY A 126 12.48 16.60 4.89
N GLY A 127 12.60 16.31 3.58
CA GLY A 127 13.61 15.38 3.08
C GLY A 127 14.99 16.03 2.87
N ASN A 128 16.06 15.25 3.08
CA ASN A 128 17.44 15.69 2.94
C ASN A 128 18.07 15.18 1.63
N GLN A 129 18.07 16.02 0.60
CA GLN A 129 18.63 15.68 -0.72
C GLN A 129 20.15 15.51 -0.74
N SER A 130 20.86 15.84 0.34
CA SER A 130 22.31 15.56 0.45
C SER A 130 22.58 14.07 0.63
N PHE A 131 21.61 13.29 1.13
CA PHE A 131 21.74 11.85 1.25
C PHE A 131 21.76 11.17 -0.12
N ARG A 132 22.75 10.30 -0.33
CA ARG A 132 22.99 9.59 -1.59
C ARG A 132 22.86 8.08 -1.38
N CYS A 133 21.63 7.57 -1.46
CA CYS A 133 21.37 6.15 -1.40
C CYS A 133 21.26 5.54 -2.79
N ARG A 134 22.25 4.73 -3.16
CA ARG A 134 22.16 3.85 -4.34
C ARG A 134 21.93 2.44 -3.87
N SER A 135 20.88 1.80 -4.39
CA SER A 135 20.65 0.37 -4.19
C SER A 135 20.94 -0.38 -5.48
N THR A 136 21.90 -1.29 -5.44
CA THR A 136 22.11 -2.29 -6.51
C THR A 136 21.30 -3.56 -6.27
N LYS A 137 20.72 -3.71 -5.08
CA LYS A 137 19.89 -4.86 -4.72
C LYS A 137 18.51 -4.73 -5.38
N ALA A 138 17.98 -5.87 -5.83
CA ALA A 138 16.58 -5.98 -6.24
C ALA A 138 15.65 -5.62 -5.06
N PRO A 139 14.42 -5.15 -5.32
CA PRO A 139 13.43 -4.98 -4.27
C PRO A 139 13.14 -6.33 -3.60
N VAL A 140 12.97 -6.33 -2.27
CA VAL A 140 12.65 -7.54 -1.51
C VAL A 140 11.28 -8.05 -1.97
N THR A 141 11.21 -9.35 -2.24
CA THR A 141 9.97 -10.06 -2.58
C THR A 141 9.63 -11.04 -1.47
N TYR A 142 8.37 -11.09 -1.10
CA TYR A 142 7.88 -11.99 -0.07
C TYR A 142 7.25 -13.24 -0.70
N ARG A 143 7.24 -14.34 0.05
CA ARG A 143 6.50 -15.54 -0.33
C ARG A 143 5.05 -15.31 0.05
N CYS A 144 4.16 -15.38 -0.93
CA CYS A 144 2.73 -15.14 -0.73
C CYS A 144 1.94 -16.40 -1.07
N VAL A 145 0.74 -16.53 -0.50
CA VAL A 145 -0.26 -17.47 -1.00
C VAL A 145 -0.70 -17.02 -2.38
N GLU A 146 -0.38 -17.82 -3.39
CA GLU A 146 -0.77 -17.56 -4.78
C GLU A 146 -2.25 -17.92 -4.98
N ALA A 147 -3.00 -17.01 -5.60
CA ALA A 147 -4.31 -17.36 -6.14
C ALA A 147 -4.12 -18.34 -7.30
N HIS A 148 -5.06 -19.27 -7.50
CA HIS A 148 -5.06 -20.25 -8.61
C HIS A 148 -5.20 -19.57 -9.99
N SER A 149 -4.16 -18.87 -10.41
CA SER A 149 -4.18 -18.03 -11.59
C SER A 149 -2.88 -18.03 -12.34
N GLN A 150 -2.99 -17.71 -13.62
CA GLN A 150 -1.85 -17.70 -14.54
C GLN A 150 -0.92 -16.49 -14.36
N SER A 151 -1.31 -15.49 -13.57
CA SER A 151 -0.47 -14.32 -13.31
C SER A 151 0.35 -14.51 -12.04
N ASP A 152 1.65 -14.62 -12.23
CA ASP A 152 2.63 -14.79 -11.17
C ASP A 152 3.31 -13.47 -10.80
N LEU A 153 4.08 -13.50 -9.71
CA LEU A 153 4.95 -12.39 -9.28
C LEU A 153 5.88 -11.92 -10.42
N SER A 154 6.23 -12.79 -11.36
CA SER A 154 7.16 -12.46 -12.45
C SER A 154 6.62 -11.31 -13.30
N THR A 155 5.29 -11.25 -13.50
CA THR A 155 4.59 -10.18 -14.23
C THR A 155 4.87 -8.80 -13.61
N LEU A 156 4.84 -8.69 -12.28
CA LEU A 156 5.12 -7.42 -11.59
C LEU A 156 6.61 -7.15 -11.45
N ARG A 157 7.43 -8.20 -11.33
CA ARG A 157 8.87 -8.11 -11.07
C ARG A 157 9.68 -7.78 -12.33
N GLN A 158 9.20 -8.18 -13.51
CA GLN A 158 9.96 -8.07 -14.75
C GLN A 158 10.39 -6.63 -15.04
N GLY A 159 11.70 -6.43 -15.17
CA GLY A 159 12.30 -5.14 -15.49
C GLY A 159 12.20 -4.09 -14.36
N THR A 160 11.84 -4.49 -13.14
CA THR A 160 11.79 -3.58 -12.00
C THR A 160 13.13 -3.42 -11.31
N LYS A 161 13.34 -2.24 -10.72
CA LYS A 161 14.52 -1.89 -9.92
C LYS A 161 14.08 -1.20 -8.64
N ARG A 162 14.87 -1.40 -7.59
CA ARG A 162 14.70 -0.66 -6.34
C ARG A 162 15.05 0.80 -6.59
N GLY A 163 14.22 1.71 -6.09
CA GLY A 163 14.52 3.14 -6.15
C GLY A 163 15.73 3.51 -5.32
N ASN A 164 16.35 4.64 -5.66
CA ASN A 164 17.47 5.23 -4.93
C ASN A 164 16.96 5.97 -3.68
N PHE A 165 16.48 5.18 -2.71
CA PHE A 165 15.82 5.64 -1.50
C PHE A 165 16.70 5.42 -0.27
N CYS A 166 16.75 6.42 0.59
CA CYS A 166 17.26 6.31 1.96
C CYS A 166 16.07 6.12 2.90
N TYR A 167 16.18 5.19 3.84
CA TYR A 167 15.16 5.00 4.87
C TYR A 167 15.70 5.32 6.27
N GLY A 168 17.02 5.23 6.47
CA GLY A 168 17.65 5.70 7.70
C GLY A 168 17.71 7.22 7.79
N LEU A 169 17.56 7.75 9.01
CA LEU A 169 17.77 9.18 9.31
C LEU A 169 19.23 9.62 9.15
N ASP A 170 20.17 8.66 9.10
CA ASP A 170 21.60 8.86 8.86
C ASP A 170 21.97 8.82 7.36
N GLY A 171 20.97 8.79 6.46
CA GLY A 171 21.19 8.77 5.02
C GLY A 171 21.67 7.43 4.48
N LYS A 172 21.45 6.33 5.22
CA LYS A 172 21.71 4.96 4.73
C LYS A 172 20.54 4.43 3.89
N VAL A 173 20.87 3.52 2.97
CA VAL A 173 19.89 2.86 2.08
C VAL A 173 18.79 2.17 2.88
N GLY A 174 19.11 1.63 4.05
CA GLY A 174 18.14 1.05 4.99
C GLY A 174 17.23 -0.02 4.38
N THR A 175 16.15 -0.34 5.07
CA THR A 175 15.03 -1.11 4.55
C THR A 175 13.78 -0.23 4.49
N VAL A 176 12.88 -0.51 3.54
CA VAL A 176 11.58 0.19 3.45
C VAL A 176 10.71 -0.03 4.70
N ASP A 177 11.06 -1.04 5.49
CA ASP A 177 10.45 -1.46 6.73
C ASP A 177 11.27 -1.01 7.95
N ASP A 178 12.26 -0.12 7.76
CA ASP A 178 12.86 0.57 8.90
C ASP A 178 11.74 1.29 9.65
N TYR A 179 11.75 1.23 10.98
CA TYR A 179 10.69 1.75 11.84
C TYR A 179 9.35 0.98 11.76
N MET A 180 9.38 -0.32 11.42
CA MET A 180 8.22 -1.23 11.51
C MET A 180 7.65 -1.38 12.94
N THR A 181 8.30 -0.82 13.96
CA THR A 181 7.79 -0.72 15.32
C THR A 181 7.06 0.61 15.62
N ASP A 182 7.08 1.57 14.71
CA ASP A 182 6.48 2.89 14.90
C ASP A 182 5.06 2.92 14.34
N VAL A 183 4.13 3.62 14.99
CA VAL A 183 2.73 3.65 14.54
C VAL A 183 2.59 4.47 13.24
N PRO A 184 1.98 3.95 12.15
CA PRO A 184 1.76 4.70 10.92
C PRO A 184 0.90 5.93 11.16
N ILE A 185 1.20 7.02 10.45
CA ILE A 185 0.47 8.29 10.61
C ILE A 185 -1.02 8.19 10.25
N ASN A 186 -1.38 7.18 9.45
CA ASN A 186 -2.74 6.87 9.04
C ASN A 186 -3.17 5.48 9.55
N VAL A 187 -2.69 5.08 10.73
CA VAL A 187 -3.07 3.81 11.36
C VAL A 187 -4.59 3.66 11.44
N ASP A 188 -5.31 4.74 11.72
CA ASP A 188 -6.77 4.77 11.87
C ASP A 188 -7.54 4.79 10.52
N CYS A 189 -6.86 4.55 9.40
CA CYS A 189 -7.47 4.58 8.07
C CYS A 189 -7.67 3.19 7.48
N ASP A 190 -8.93 2.78 7.31
CA ASP A 190 -9.27 1.63 6.48
C ASP A 190 -9.49 2.06 5.01
N PRO A 191 -8.66 1.59 4.07
CA PRO A 191 -8.90 1.83 2.64
C PRO A 191 -10.18 1.13 2.13
N ARG A 192 -10.77 0.21 2.92
CA ARG A 192 -12.03 -0.48 2.68
C ARG A 192 -13.23 0.22 3.30
N ALA A 193 -13.10 1.45 3.80
CA ALA A 193 -14.22 2.14 4.46
C ALA A 193 -15.45 2.37 3.54
N SER A 194 -15.27 2.38 2.22
CA SER A 194 -16.39 2.46 1.27
C SER A 194 -16.11 1.74 -0.05
N CYS A 195 -17.19 1.46 -0.79
CA CYS A 195 -17.13 0.96 -2.16
C CYS A 195 -16.72 2.04 -3.19
N ASP A 196 -16.43 3.28 -2.80
CA ASP A 196 -16.10 4.36 -3.74
C ASP A 196 -14.75 4.16 -4.42
N GLN A 197 -13.85 3.41 -3.80
CA GLN A 197 -12.53 3.09 -4.35
C GLN A 197 -12.56 1.80 -5.19
N SER A 198 -13.73 1.15 -5.33
CA SER A 198 -13.88 -0.06 -6.14
C SER A 198 -14.04 0.28 -7.63
N VAL A 199 -13.45 -0.55 -8.48
CA VAL A 199 -13.63 -0.48 -9.94
C VAL A 199 -15.05 -0.85 -10.38
N ASP A 200 -15.77 -1.64 -9.57
CA ASP A 200 -17.21 -1.90 -9.74
C ASP A 200 -17.95 -1.58 -8.44
N LYS A 201 -18.19 -0.28 -8.25
CA LYS A 201 -18.97 0.25 -7.13
C LYS A 201 -20.36 -0.39 -7.03
N GLY A 202 -20.99 -0.74 -8.15
CA GLY A 202 -22.33 -1.33 -8.16
C GLY A 202 -22.34 -2.73 -7.59
N SER A 203 -21.45 -3.59 -8.07
CA SER A 203 -21.26 -4.95 -7.55
C SER A 203 -20.81 -4.95 -6.10
N CYS A 204 -19.85 -4.09 -5.74
CA CYS A 204 -19.40 -3.91 -4.37
C CYS A 204 -20.57 -3.57 -3.42
N ASN A 205 -21.41 -2.59 -3.77
CA ASN A 205 -22.54 -2.20 -2.93
C ASN A 205 -23.65 -3.28 -2.84
N ARG A 206 -23.83 -4.10 -3.89
CA ARG A 206 -24.81 -5.22 -3.86
C ARG A 206 -24.33 -6.36 -2.98
N GLN A 207 -23.04 -6.69 -3.07
CA GLN A 207 -22.43 -7.77 -2.29
C GLN A 207 -22.19 -7.38 -0.83
N PHE A 208 -21.97 -6.08 -0.57
CA PHE A 208 -21.68 -5.55 0.76
C PHE A 208 -22.58 -4.36 1.11
N PRO A 209 -23.89 -4.59 1.36
CA PRO A 209 -24.83 -3.52 1.68
C PRO A 209 -24.43 -2.72 2.94
N SER A 210 -23.77 -3.38 3.91
CA SER A 210 -23.28 -2.77 5.15
C SER A 210 -22.09 -1.82 4.96
N MET A 211 -21.37 -1.86 3.82
CA MET A 211 -20.31 -0.90 3.51
C MET A 211 -20.85 0.51 3.24
N LYS A 212 -22.16 0.64 3.00
CA LYS A 212 -22.85 1.94 3.01
C LYS A 212 -23.01 2.50 4.43
N SER A 213 -22.90 1.65 5.45
CA SER A 213 -23.16 1.96 6.85
C SER A 213 -22.00 1.63 7.80
N ILE A 214 -20.76 1.41 7.30
CA ILE A 214 -19.53 1.42 8.12
C ILE A 214 -19.20 2.88 8.55
N VAL A 215 -20.24 3.62 8.89
CA VAL A 215 -20.18 4.89 9.62
C VAL A 215 -20.54 4.65 11.10
N ASP A 216 -21.05 3.47 11.48
CA ASP A 216 -21.63 3.23 12.81
C ASP A 216 -21.41 1.80 13.36
N ALA A 217 -20.18 1.30 13.36
CA ALA A 217 -19.87 0.14 14.20
C ALA A 217 -19.50 0.65 15.61
N GLY A 218 -20.49 0.75 16.49
CA GLY A 218 -20.43 1.20 17.89
C GLY A 218 -19.52 0.41 18.85
N SER A 219 -18.49 -0.23 18.32
CA SER A 219 -17.33 -0.79 19.04
C SER A 219 -16.10 -0.40 18.20
N ASN A 220 -15.63 0.82 18.43
CA ASN A 220 -14.62 1.57 17.66
C ASN A 220 -13.39 0.71 17.23
N PRO A 221 -12.70 1.02 16.11
CA PRO A 221 -11.65 2.03 16.25
C PRO A 221 -11.41 2.86 14.96
N ARG A 222 -12.15 3.96 14.83
CA ARG A 222 -11.92 5.17 14.02
C ARG A 222 -12.18 5.09 12.50
N GLN A 223 -12.86 6.16 12.09
CA GLN A 223 -13.52 6.48 10.82
C GLN A 223 -13.35 8.00 10.58
N PRO A 224 -14.27 8.71 9.90
CA PRO A 224 -14.56 8.81 8.46
C PRO A 224 -13.74 9.91 7.76
N PHE A 225 -12.82 10.55 8.49
CA PHE A 225 -11.91 11.55 7.96
C PHE A 225 -10.49 11.01 8.10
N CYS A 226 -9.93 10.54 6.98
CA CYS A 226 -8.50 10.29 6.81
C CYS A 226 -7.75 11.48 6.22
N PRO A 227 -7.72 12.68 6.82
CA PRO A 227 -6.69 13.61 6.44
C PRO A 227 -5.42 13.19 7.16
N ALA A 228 -4.33 13.07 6.42
CA ALA A 228 -3.07 13.44 7.01
C ALA A 228 -3.12 14.96 7.23
N TYR A 229 -3.76 15.41 8.31
CA TYR A 229 -3.56 16.75 8.85
C TYR A 229 -2.83 16.53 10.16
N ARG A 230 -1.50 16.74 10.15
CA ARG A 230 -0.88 17.28 11.35
C ARG A 230 -1.46 18.69 11.50
N VAL A 231 -2.13 18.95 12.61
CA VAL A 231 -2.32 20.32 13.06
C VAL A 231 -0.91 20.85 13.29
N LEU A 232 -0.39 21.64 12.36
CA LEU A 232 0.83 22.39 12.61
C LEU A 232 0.61 23.21 13.89
N PRO A 233 1.52 23.20 14.87
CA PRO A 233 1.43 24.14 15.96
C PRO A 233 1.43 25.54 15.36
N GLN A 234 0.37 26.31 15.60
CA GLN A 234 0.37 27.73 15.29
C GLN A 234 1.51 28.35 16.10
N ILE A 235 2.50 28.91 15.39
CA ILE A 235 3.50 29.81 15.95
C ILE A 235 2.81 31.14 16.23
#